data_AF-A0A1H8HPK1-F1
#
_entry.id   AF-A0A1H8HPK1-F1
#
_cell.length_a   1.000
_cell.length_b   1.000
_cell.length_c   1.000
_cell.angle_alpha   90.00
_cell.angle_beta   90.00
_cell.angle_gamma   90.00
#
_symmetry.space_group_name_H-M   'P 1'
#
loop_
_entity.id
_entity.type
_entity.pdbx_description
1 polymer ?
#
loop_
_entity_poly.entity_id
_entity_poly.type
_entity_poly.pdbx_seq_one_letter_code
_entity_poly.pdbx_strand_id
1 'polypeptide(L)'
;MNPSILPAVEFVKTQDPSSSTGSTPHQIRRIGQILLDMGKLTLEDIENILQLQKTKQVQFGAAAKQLGLISDYDIQHALVCQLDGSELHTKPEGIAVNLPVINQPDSILAESIRSVRTQLILRGFPSSQNALAIVGIQKSAETSHFVASLAAMYSQLGKRTLLIDANIRNPVQHKLFGLAENRGLSDLLVDHATIADVLVTIDSLPNLALLPSGTSPVNSSELLSLTRFKAIHELLTSQFDVVIYDTPDIQETTDALMVCHHCDFALLLVLKHRSRLADVSAVNKQMTDNGIAIIGSVLIDSL
;
A
#
# COMPACT_ATOMS: atom_id res chain seq x y z
N MET A 1 -7.67 -24.65 -18.63
CA MET A 1 -6.45 -23.99 -18.14
C MET A 1 -6.74 -23.54 -16.72
N ASN A 2 -5.96 -24.00 -15.77
CA ASN A 2 -6.23 -23.91 -14.34
C ASN A 2 -5.85 -22.50 -13.84
N PRO A 3 -6.76 -21.70 -13.25
CA PRO A 3 -6.38 -20.42 -12.68
C PRO A 3 -5.66 -20.68 -11.35
N SER A 4 -4.36 -20.43 -11.32
CA SER A 4 -3.55 -20.50 -10.10
C SER A 4 -4.09 -19.50 -9.07
N ILE A 5 -4.66 -20.04 -7.99
CA ILE A 5 -5.15 -19.29 -6.84
C ILE A 5 -3.91 -18.75 -6.09
N LEU A 6 -3.67 -17.44 -6.18
CA LEU A 6 -2.65 -16.74 -5.39
C LEU A 6 -3.14 -16.58 -3.93
N PRO A 7 -2.24 -16.62 -2.93
CA PRO A 7 -2.64 -16.50 -1.53
C PRO A 7 -3.21 -15.11 -1.23
N ALA A 8 -4.23 -15.06 -0.38
CA ALA A 8 -4.84 -13.82 0.09
C ALA A 8 -3.83 -13.03 0.94
N VAL A 9 -3.75 -11.71 0.76
CA VAL A 9 -3.01 -10.80 1.64
C VAL A 9 -3.66 -10.83 3.03
N GLU A 10 -3.04 -11.55 3.98
CA GLU A 10 -3.52 -11.63 5.36
C GLU A 10 -3.09 -10.39 6.15
N PHE A 11 -4.08 -9.60 6.55
CA PHE A 11 -3.92 -8.59 7.60
C PHE A 11 -4.04 -9.29 8.95
N VAL A 12 -3.06 -9.09 9.82
CA VAL A 12 -2.97 -9.69 11.16
C VAL A 12 -4.32 -9.53 11.89
N LYS A 13 -5.07 -10.63 12.03
CA LYS A 13 -6.25 -10.71 12.89
C LYS A 13 -5.80 -10.91 14.33
N THR A 14 -6.33 -10.11 15.25
CA THR A 14 -6.17 -10.31 16.69
C THR A 14 -6.98 -11.53 17.18
N GLN A 15 -6.25 -12.62 17.49
CA GLN A 15 -6.43 -13.74 18.45
C GLN A 15 -7.75 -14.56 18.53
N ASP A 16 -7.61 -15.90 18.51
CA ASP A 16 -7.85 -16.78 19.69
C ASP A 16 -7.30 -18.22 19.45
N PRO A 17 -6.79 -18.96 20.48
CA PRO A 17 -6.06 -20.21 20.30
C PRO A 17 -6.91 -21.45 20.63
N SER A 18 -7.34 -22.22 19.63
CA SER A 18 -7.56 -23.67 19.82
C SER A 18 -7.75 -24.47 18.51
N SER A 19 -7.19 -25.68 18.55
CA SER A 19 -7.36 -26.84 17.65
C SER A 19 -6.45 -26.95 16.41
N SER A 20 -5.75 -28.08 16.39
CA SER A 20 -4.69 -28.52 15.49
C SER A 20 -5.19 -29.55 14.47
N THR A 21 -4.45 -29.70 13.36
CA THR A 21 -4.22 -30.88 12.47
C THR A 21 -4.11 -30.37 11.03
N GLY A 22 -3.14 -30.67 10.17
CA GLY A 22 -1.90 -31.45 10.19
C GLY A 22 -1.50 -31.71 8.72
N SER A 23 -0.37 -31.13 8.24
CA SER A 23 0.32 -31.53 6.99
C SER A 23 1.66 -30.79 6.82
N THR A 24 2.76 -31.50 6.56
CA THR A 24 4.08 -30.99 6.13
C THR A 24 4.53 -31.75 4.87
N PRO A 25 5.43 -31.21 4.00
CA PRO A 25 6.55 -30.33 4.35
C PRO A 25 6.80 -29.14 3.40
N HIS A 26 6.57 -27.93 3.89
CA HIS A 26 7.47 -26.80 3.60
C HIS A 26 8.53 -26.78 4.69
N GLN A 27 9.81 -26.71 4.30
CA GLN A 27 10.93 -26.64 5.24
C GLN A 27 10.73 -25.45 6.18
N ILE A 28 10.39 -25.73 7.43
CA ILE A 28 10.33 -24.73 8.51
C ILE A 28 11.73 -24.12 8.60
N ARG A 29 11.91 -22.89 8.09
CA ARG A 29 13.16 -22.14 8.25
C ARG A 29 13.38 -21.92 9.75
N ARG A 30 14.57 -22.23 10.24
CA ARG A 30 14.89 -22.06 11.67
C ARG A 30 15.04 -20.58 11.98
N ILE A 31 14.55 -20.13 13.14
CA ILE A 31 14.63 -18.74 13.61
C ILE A 31 16.03 -18.10 13.44
N GLY A 32 17.11 -18.86 13.63
CA GLY A 32 18.48 -18.36 13.44
C GLY A 32 18.82 -18.00 11.99
N GLN A 33 18.28 -18.74 11.01
CA GLN A 33 18.45 -18.41 9.59
C GLN A 33 17.64 -17.17 9.21
N ILE A 34 16.43 -17.04 9.74
CA ILE A 34 15.57 -15.88 9.50
C ILE A 34 16.23 -14.60 10.02
N LEU A 35 16.79 -14.65 11.24
CA LEU A 35 17.51 -13.51 11.82
C LEU A 35 18.81 -13.17 11.06
N LEU A 36 19.45 -14.15 10.42
CA LEU A 36 20.59 -13.93 9.52
C LEU A 36 20.16 -13.25 8.23
N ASP A 37 19.09 -13.74 7.60
CA ASP A 37 18.54 -13.21 6.34
C ASP A 37 18.01 -11.78 6.54
N MET A 38 17.46 -11.47 7.72
CA MET A 38 17.06 -10.13 8.14
C MET A 38 18.25 -9.19 8.46
N GLY A 39 19.49 -9.69 8.44
CA GLY A 39 20.69 -8.92 8.78
C GLY A 39 20.82 -8.52 10.25
N LYS A 40 20.02 -9.13 11.14
CA LYS A 40 20.02 -8.87 12.58
C LYS A 40 21.09 -9.67 13.33
N LEU A 41 21.53 -10.80 12.76
CA LEU A 41 22.61 -11.63 13.27
C LEU A 41 23.64 -11.88 12.17
N THR A 42 24.90 -12.03 12.55
CA THR A 42 25.96 -12.57 11.68
C THR A 42 26.13 -14.08 11.88
N LEU A 43 26.91 -14.72 11.00
CA LEU A 43 27.27 -16.14 11.17
C LEU A 43 28.04 -16.37 12.49
N GLU A 44 28.88 -15.43 12.90
CA GLU A 44 29.64 -15.48 14.16
C GLU A 44 28.70 -15.39 15.37
N ASP A 45 27.70 -14.52 15.31
CA ASP A 45 26.68 -14.40 16.36
C ASP A 45 25.90 -15.70 16.56
N ILE A 46 25.57 -16.38 15.46
CA ILE A 46 24.86 -17.67 15.51
C ILE A 46 25.72 -18.74 16.21
N GLU A 47 27.02 -18.81 15.93
CA GLU A 47 27.91 -19.74 16.61
C GLU A 47 27.95 -19.48 18.13
N ASN A 48 28.04 -18.21 18.53
CA ASN A 48 28.04 -17.78 19.92
C ASN A 48 26.72 -18.14 20.64
N ILE A 49 25.59 -17.94 19.97
CA ILE A 49 24.25 -18.30 20.49
C ILE A 49 24.12 -19.82 20.65
N LEU A 50 24.58 -20.61 19.68
CA LEU A 50 24.53 -22.07 19.74
C LEU A 50 25.41 -22.65 20.84
N GLN A 51 26.58 -22.05 21.09
CA GLN A 51 27.44 -22.43 22.22
C GLN A 51 26.77 -22.14 23.56
N LEU A 52 26.14 -20.96 23.71
CA LEU A 52 25.45 -20.60 24.95
C LEU A 52 24.21 -21.47 25.18
N GLN A 53 23.46 -21.77 24.12
CA GLN A 53 22.32 -22.69 24.16
C GLN A 53 22.73 -24.07 24.67
N LYS A 54 23.85 -24.64 24.19
CA LYS A 54 24.37 -25.94 24.68
C LYS A 54 24.81 -25.87 26.14
N THR A 55 25.47 -24.79 26.54
CA THR A 55 26.04 -24.64 27.88
C THR A 55 24.97 -24.41 28.95
N LYS A 56 23.94 -23.62 28.63
CA LYS A 56 22.87 -23.23 29.58
C LYS A 56 21.55 -23.98 29.38
N GLN A 57 21.45 -24.85 28.37
CA GLN A 57 20.23 -25.58 28.00
C GLN A 57 19.00 -24.67 27.82
N VAL A 58 19.19 -23.50 27.22
CA VAL A 58 18.12 -22.53 26.96
C VAL A 58 17.71 -22.52 25.48
N GLN A 59 16.51 -22.01 25.18
CA GLN A 59 16.04 -21.84 23.81
C GLN A 59 16.88 -20.79 23.05
N PHE A 60 16.94 -20.87 21.72
CA PHE A 60 17.78 -20.01 20.89
C PHE A 60 17.52 -18.51 21.14
N GLY A 61 16.25 -18.10 21.15
CA GLY A 61 15.88 -16.71 21.44
C GLY A 61 16.30 -16.24 22.85
N ALA A 62 16.18 -17.11 23.85
CA ALA A 62 16.62 -16.78 25.22
C ALA A 62 18.15 -16.61 25.31
N ALA A 63 18.92 -17.47 24.62
CA ALA A 63 20.37 -17.32 24.53
C ALA A 63 20.77 -16.03 23.80
N ALA A 64 20.11 -15.71 22.68
CA ALA A 64 20.41 -14.54 21.87
C ALA A 64 20.10 -13.22 22.61
N LYS A 65 19.00 -13.15 23.37
CA LYS A 65 18.73 -12.03 24.29
C LYS A 65 19.75 -11.91 25.40
N GLN A 66 20.17 -13.03 25.98
CA GLN A 66 21.14 -13.01 27.07
C GLN A 66 22.51 -12.50 26.61
N LEU A 67 22.85 -12.69 25.33
CA LEU A 67 24.03 -12.12 24.69
C LEU A 67 23.84 -10.66 24.26
N GLY A 68 22.63 -10.10 24.38
CA GLY A 68 22.31 -8.72 23.98
C GLY A 68 22.29 -8.49 22.47
N LEU A 69 22.21 -9.56 21.68
CA LEU A 69 22.33 -9.50 20.22
C LEU A 69 21.01 -9.14 19.53
N ILE A 70 19.88 -9.49 20.15
CA ILE A 70 18.53 -9.27 19.63
C ILE A 70 17.54 -8.96 20.76
N SER A 71 16.43 -8.30 20.42
CA SER A 71 15.33 -7.98 21.33
C SER A 71 14.20 -9.03 21.33
N ASP A 72 13.25 -8.91 22.27
CA ASP A 72 12.01 -9.71 22.23
C ASP A 72 11.21 -9.46 20.95
N TYR A 73 11.25 -8.23 20.44
CA TYR A 73 10.59 -7.87 19.19
C TYR A 73 11.20 -8.62 18.01
N ASP A 74 12.53 -8.66 17.90
CA ASP A 74 13.22 -9.39 16.81
C ASP A 74 12.91 -10.90 16.85
N ILE A 75 12.79 -11.48 18.06
CA ILE A 75 12.41 -12.90 18.23
C ILE A 75 10.97 -13.13 17.81
N GLN A 76 10.04 -12.28 18.24
CA GLN A 76 8.64 -12.41 17.85
C GLN A 76 8.48 -12.22 16.34
N HIS A 77 9.19 -11.25 15.75
CA HIS A 77 9.20 -11.00 14.32
C HIS A 77 9.75 -12.21 13.54
N ALA A 78 10.90 -12.77 13.96
CA ALA A 78 11.47 -13.95 13.33
C ALA A 78 10.59 -15.21 13.50
N LEU A 79 9.84 -15.32 14.60
CA LEU A 79 8.85 -16.38 14.81
C LEU A 79 7.62 -16.22 13.90
N VAL A 80 7.17 -14.99 13.65
CA VAL A 80 6.11 -14.69 12.67
C VAL A 80 6.58 -15.06 11.26
N CYS A 81 7.78 -14.64 10.86
CA CYS A 81 8.40 -15.04 9.59
C CYS A 81 8.64 -16.56 9.47
N GLN A 82 8.83 -17.27 10.59
CA GLN A 82 8.99 -18.72 10.60
C GLN A 82 7.68 -19.46 10.30
N LEU A 83 6.54 -18.83 10.61
CA LEU A 83 5.20 -19.36 10.38
C LEU A 83 4.70 -19.00 8.97
N ASP A 84 5.00 -17.80 8.50
CA ASP A 84 4.52 -17.26 7.23
C ASP A 84 5.64 -17.24 6.19
N GLY A 85 5.74 -18.30 5.38
CA GLY A 85 6.72 -18.45 4.30
C GLY A 85 6.55 -17.51 3.09
N SER A 86 6.02 -16.30 3.28
CA SER A 86 5.80 -15.29 2.24
C SER A 86 6.29 -13.95 2.76
N GLU A 87 7.51 -13.58 2.38
CA GLU A 87 8.15 -12.33 2.80
C GLU A 87 7.46 -11.13 2.11
N LEU A 88 6.57 -10.44 2.83
CA LEU A 88 6.24 -9.05 2.52
C LEU A 88 7.43 -8.19 2.91
N HIS A 89 7.90 -7.33 2.01
CA HIS A 89 9.00 -6.42 2.28
C HIS A 89 8.59 -5.35 3.31
N THR A 90 8.89 -5.60 4.58
CA THR A 90 8.78 -4.61 5.65
C THR A 90 9.97 -3.67 5.64
N LYS A 91 9.71 -2.40 5.96
CA LYS A 91 10.67 -1.31 5.97
C LYS A 91 11.87 -1.58 6.92
N PRO A 92 13.07 -1.05 6.65
CA PRO A 92 14.04 -0.81 7.71
C PRO A 92 13.54 0.30 8.64
N GLU A 93 13.46 0.01 9.94
CA GLU A 93 13.06 0.96 11.00
C GLU A 93 13.69 2.35 10.79
N GLY A 94 12.88 3.42 10.73
CA GLY A 94 13.38 4.79 10.99
C GLY A 94 13.13 5.92 9.99
N ILE A 95 12.39 5.76 8.89
CA ILE A 95 12.00 6.91 8.04
C ILE A 95 10.57 7.36 8.37
N ALA A 96 10.39 8.56 8.92
CA ALA A 96 9.06 9.07 9.27
C ALA A 96 8.15 9.23 8.03
N VAL A 97 6.88 8.86 8.15
CA VAL A 97 5.86 9.16 7.14
C VAL A 97 5.70 10.69 7.06
N ASN A 98 5.91 11.26 5.87
CA ASN A 98 5.85 12.69 5.65
C ASN A 98 4.43 13.10 5.21
N LEU A 99 3.46 12.90 6.10
CA LEU A 99 2.07 13.30 5.89
C LEU A 99 1.60 14.23 7.02
N PRO A 100 1.25 15.49 6.72
CA PRO A 100 0.77 16.44 7.73
C PRO A 100 -0.40 15.90 8.57
N VAL A 101 -1.32 15.15 7.95
CA VAL A 101 -2.49 14.60 8.64
C VAL A 101 -2.17 13.52 9.67
N ILE A 102 -0.98 12.90 9.57
CA ILE A 102 -0.48 11.90 10.52
C ILE A 102 0.34 12.58 11.61
N ASN A 103 1.17 13.56 11.22
CA ASN A 103 2.05 14.28 12.14
C ASN A 103 1.28 15.31 12.99
N GLN A 104 0.14 15.80 12.51
CA GLN A 104 -0.72 16.79 13.17
C GLN A 104 -2.20 16.35 13.08
N PRO A 105 -2.61 15.31 13.85
CA PRO A 105 -3.94 14.73 13.74
C PRO A 105 -5.07 15.69 14.14
N ASP A 106 -4.80 16.68 14.99
CA ASP A 106 -5.81 17.67 15.42
C ASP A 106 -5.86 18.92 14.52
N SER A 107 -5.14 18.91 13.40
CA SER A 107 -5.12 20.04 12.46
C SER A 107 -6.46 20.21 11.72
N ILE A 108 -6.72 21.44 11.29
CA ILE A 108 -7.86 21.77 10.40
C ILE A 108 -7.81 20.93 9.12
N LEU A 109 -6.60 20.68 8.61
CA LEU A 109 -6.41 19.84 7.44
C LEU A 109 -6.85 18.40 7.71
N ALA A 110 -6.39 17.78 8.80
CA ALA A 110 -6.79 16.43 9.17
C ALA A 110 -8.31 16.32 9.33
N GLU A 111 -8.95 17.31 9.97
CA GLU A 111 -10.40 17.33 10.11
C GLU A 111 -11.14 17.51 8.78
N SER A 112 -10.60 18.33 7.88
CA SER A 112 -11.15 18.50 6.53
C SER A 112 -11.10 17.20 5.73
N ILE A 113 -10.00 16.44 5.80
CA ILE A 113 -9.90 15.12 5.14
C ILE A 113 -10.84 14.11 5.81
N ARG A 114 -10.99 14.11 7.14
CA ARG A 114 -11.99 13.26 7.83
C ARG A 114 -13.40 13.58 7.37
N SER A 115 -13.74 14.86 7.20
CA SER A 115 -15.03 15.29 6.67
C SER A 115 -15.26 14.74 5.26
N VAL A 116 -14.27 14.83 4.37
CA VAL A 116 -14.37 14.24 3.02
C VAL A 116 -14.57 12.73 3.09
N ARG A 117 -13.79 12.01 3.90
CA ARG A 117 -13.95 10.56 4.10
C ARG A 117 -15.38 10.22 4.55
N THR A 118 -15.90 10.90 5.56
CA THR A 118 -17.28 10.69 6.05
C THR A 118 -18.31 10.96 4.96
N GLN A 119 -18.11 12.01 4.16
CA GLN A 119 -18.98 12.35 3.04
C GLN A 119 -18.95 11.31 1.90
N LEU A 120 -17.84 10.63 1.69
CA LEU A 120 -17.74 9.50 0.75
C LEU A 120 -18.48 8.27 1.30
N ILE A 121 -18.33 7.97 2.59
CA ILE A 121 -19.08 6.89 3.26
C ILE A 121 -20.59 7.12 3.15
N LEU A 122 -21.06 8.34 3.41
CA LEU A 122 -22.48 8.69 3.27
C LEU A 122 -22.99 8.60 1.83
N ARG A 123 -22.10 8.70 0.83
CA ARG A 123 -22.41 8.49 -0.59
C ARG A 123 -22.29 7.01 -1.01
N GLY A 124 -21.98 6.11 -0.09
CA GLY A 124 -21.93 4.67 -0.34
C GLY A 124 -20.54 4.12 -0.70
N PHE A 125 -19.45 4.85 -0.42
CA PHE A 125 -18.09 4.40 -0.65
C PHE A 125 -17.28 4.24 0.66
N PRO A 126 -16.63 3.09 0.91
CA PRO A 126 -16.73 1.85 0.15
C PRO A 126 -18.05 1.10 0.43
N SER A 127 -18.47 0.27 -0.52
CA SER A 127 -19.55 -0.72 -0.36
C SER A 127 -19.16 -2.02 -1.09
N SER A 128 -20.03 -2.59 -1.93
CA SER A 128 -19.60 -3.61 -2.92
C SER A 128 -18.65 -3.02 -3.97
N GLN A 129 -18.67 -1.70 -4.10
CA GLN A 129 -17.76 -0.89 -4.91
C GLN A 129 -16.73 -0.25 -3.98
N ASN A 130 -15.45 -0.53 -4.21
CA ASN A 130 -14.37 -0.18 -3.29
C ASN A 130 -13.14 0.44 -3.98
N ALA A 131 -13.19 0.67 -5.30
CA ALA A 131 -12.12 1.34 -6.04
C ALA A 131 -12.46 2.81 -6.35
N LEU A 132 -11.60 3.72 -5.88
CA LEU A 132 -11.73 5.16 -6.08
C LEU A 132 -10.48 5.73 -6.75
N ALA A 133 -10.63 6.30 -7.94
CA ALA A 133 -9.59 7.11 -8.57
C ALA A 133 -9.68 8.56 -8.11
N ILE A 134 -8.55 9.15 -7.71
CA ILE A 134 -8.47 10.58 -7.43
C ILE A 134 -7.82 11.26 -8.62
N VAL A 135 -8.52 12.24 -9.20
CA VAL A 135 -8.14 12.88 -10.46
C VAL A 135 -7.99 14.38 -10.24
N GLY A 136 -6.78 14.88 -10.42
CA GLY A 136 -6.52 16.31 -10.50
C GLY A 136 -6.75 16.86 -11.91
N ILE A 137 -7.12 18.14 -11.98
CA ILE A 137 -7.36 18.82 -13.26
C ILE A 137 -6.04 19.23 -13.93
N GLN A 138 -5.11 19.79 -13.16
CA GLN A 138 -3.83 20.29 -13.65
C GLN A 138 -2.71 20.04 -12.65
N LYS A 139 -1.46 20.03 -13.15
CA LYS A 139 -0.25 19.69 -12.39
C LYS A 139 -0.23 20.21 -10.96
N SER A 140 -0.21 19.29 -9.99
CA SER A 140 -0.20 19.64 -8.57
C SER A 140 0.45 18.61 -7.68
N ALA A 141 1.21 19.07 -6.68
CA ALA A 141 1.68 18.20 -5.60
C ALA A 141 0.54 17.92 -4.60
N GLU A 142 -0.42 18.83 -4.54
CA GLU A 142 -1.52 18.83 -3.60
C GLU A 142 -2.45 17.62 -3.81
N THR A 143 -2.64 17.19 -5.06
CA THR A 143 -3.46 16.01 -5.38
C THR A 143 -2.91 14.76 -4.71
N SER A 144 -1.66 14.40 -4.97
CA SER A 144 -1.04 13.19 -4.39
C SER A 144 -0.97 13.21 -2.86
N HIS A 145 -0.75 14.39 -2.25
CA HIS A 145 -0.81 14.53 -0.79
C HIS A 145 -2.22 14.31 -0.24
N PHE A 146 -3.25 14.81 -0.93
CA PHE A 146 -4.64 14.52 -0.60
C PHE A 146 -4.93 13.02 -0.71
N VAL A 147 -4.48 12.37 -1.79
CA VAL A 147 -4.67 10.92 -1.99
C VAL A 147 -4.06 10.11 -0.83
N ALA A 148 -2.81 10.40 -0.49
CA ALA A 148 -2.10 9.74 0.60
C ALA A 148 -2.80 9.94 1.95
N SER A 149 -3.25 11.18 2.20
CA SER A 149 -3.96 11.55 3.42
C SER A 149 -5.31 10.82 3.53
N LEU A 150 -6.07 10.75 2.43
CA LEU A 150 -7.36 10.06 2.40
C LEU A 150 -7.20 8.56 2.64
N ALA A 151 -6.18 7.93 2.02
CA ALA A 151 -5.88 6.52 2.24
C ALA A 151 -5.51 6.23 3.70
N ALA A 152 -4.67 7.07 4.31
CA ALA A 152 -4.33 6.93 5.72
C ALA A 152 -5.55 7.13 6.65
N MET A 153 -6.48 8.01 6.29
CA MET A 153 -7.72 8.20 7.05
C MET A 153 -8.67 6.99 6.94
N TYR A 154 -8.72 6.29 5.82
CA TYR A 154 -9.46 5.03 5.73
C TYR A 154 -8.78 3.92 6.55
N SER A 155 -7.46 3.80 6.51
CA SER A 155 -6.74 2.78 7.27
C SER A 155 -6.87 2.95 8.79
N GLN A 156 -6.94 4.19 9.27
CA GLN A 156 -7.22 4.52 10.67
C GLN A 156 -8.63 4.11 11.14
N LEU A 157 -9.59 3.89 10.23
CA LEU A 157 -10.89 3.29 10.56
C LEU A 157 -10.85 1.76 10.67
N GLY A 158 -9.68 1.14 10.55
CA GLY A 158 -9.55 -0.32 10.54
C GLY A 158 -9.85 -0.96 9.18
N LYS A 159 -10.04 -0.16 8.12
CA LYS A 159 -10.27 -0.68 6.77
C LYS A 159 -8.95 -1.13 6.15
N ARG A 160 -8.92 -2.34 5.59
CA ARG A 160 -7.81 -2.81 4.76
C ARG A 160 -7.72 -1.92 3.54
N THR A 161 -6.80 -0.98 3.54
CA THR A 161 -6.71 0.10 2.56
C THR A 161 -5.48 -0.11 1.70
N LEU A 162 -5.68 -0.09 0.38
CA LEU A 162 -4.61 -0.06 -0.60
C LEU A 162 -4.53 1.31 -1.24
N LEU A 163 -3.35 1.90 -1.21
CA LEU A 163 -3.00 3.07 -2.02
C LEU A 163 -2.16 2.61 -3.21
N ILE A 164 -2.55 2.98 -4.42
CA ILE A 164 -1.83 2.65 -5.66
C ILE A 164 -1.34 3.94 -6.29
N ASP A 165 -0.03 4.07 -6.48
CA ASP A 165 0.57 5.15 -7.25
C ASP A 165 0.49 4.81 -8.74
N ALA A 166 -0.61 5.21 -9.39
CA ALA A 166 -0.82 5.02 -10.83
C ALA A 166 -0.32 6.21 -11.66
N ASN A 167 0.31 7.21 -11.04
CA ASN A 167 1.03 8.28 -11.75
C ASN A 167 2.44 7.81 -12.12
N ILE A 168 2.49 6.86 -13.05
CA ILE A 168 3.73 6.21 -13.45
C ILE A 168 4.77 7.19 -14.05
N ARG A 169 4.30 8.32 -14.57
CA ARG A 169 5.14 9.36 -15.18
C ARG A 169 5.85 10.22 -14.13
N ASN A 170 5.16 10.56 -13.03
CA ASN A 170 5.67 11.42 -11.98
C ASN A 170 5.33 10.84 -10.60
N PRO A 171 5.88 9.66 -10.23
CA PRO A 171 5.49 8.99 -9.00
C PRO A 171 6.02 9.73 -7.78
N VAL A 172 5.19 9.83 -6.75
CA VAL A 172 5.51 10.59 -5.54
C VAL A 172 5.10 9.89 -4.25
N GLN A 173 4.23 8.87 -4.30
CA GLN A 173 3.69 8.27 -3.08
C GLN A 173 4.80 7.63 -2.24
N HIS A 174 5.76 6.94 -2.87
CA HIS A 174 6.91 6.37 -2.15
C HIS A 174 7.66 7.44 -1.32
N LYS A 175 7.80 8.68 -1.83
CA LYS A 175 8.45 9.80 -1.11
C LYS A 175 7.63 10.23 0.11
N LEU A 176 6.30 10.31 -0.04
CA LEU A 176 5.38 10.69 1.05
C LEU A 176 5.41 9.67 2.20
N PHE A 177 5.64 8.40 1.90
CA PHE A 177 5.75 7.33 2.90
C PHE A 177 7.19 7.04 3.35
N GLY A 178 8.18 7.79 2.84
CA GLY A 178 9.59 7.62 3.18
C GLY A 178 10.14 6.26 2.76
N LEU A 179 9.79 5.84 1.55
CA LEU A 179 10.21 4.58 0.93
C LEU A 179 11.18 4.88 -0.22
N ALA A 180 12.15 4.00 -0.41
CA ALA A 180 12.99 4.02 -1.60
C ALA A 180 12.14 3.76 -2.85
N GLU A 181 12.59 4.27 -4.00
CA GLU A 181 12.01 3.86 -5.28
C GLU A 181 12.21 2.35 -5.43
N ASN A 182 11.11 1.63 -5.37
CA ASN A 182 11.05 0.17 -5.44
C ASN A 182 10.19 -0.24 -6.63
N ARG A 183 10.27 -1.53 -6.94
CA ARG A 183 9.39 -2.21 -7.88
C ARG A 183 7.92 -1.96 -7.53
N GLY A 184 7.05 -1.93 -8.53
CA GLY A 184 5.68 -1.49 -8.32
C GLY A 184 4.70 -1.89 -9.42
N LEU A 185 3.68 -1.06 -9.62
CA LEU A 185 2.62 -1.27 -10.60
C LEU A 185 3.17 -1.51 -12.01
N SER A 186 4.19 -0.76 -12.45
CA SER A 186 4.80 -0.94 -13.77
C SER A 186 5.43 -2.33 -13.91
N ASP A 187 6.17 -2.79 -12.90
CA ASP A 187 6.77 -4.14 -12.85
C ASP A 187 5.71 -5.24 -12.90
N LEU A 188 4.57 -5.04 -12.22
CA LEU A 188 3.43 -5.95 -12.28
C LEU A 188 2.85 -6.00 -13.68
N LEU A 189 2.76 -4.88 -14.39
CA LEU A 189 2.15 -4.80 -15.72
C LEU A 189 3.00 -5.46 -16.81
N VAL A 190 4.32 -5.56 -16.62
CA VAL A 190 5.25 -6.20 -17.57
C VAL A 190 5.65 -7.63 -17.18
N ASP A 191 4.99 -8.22 -16.17
CA ASP A 191 5.27 -9.58 -15.67
C ASP A 191 6.66 -9.80 -15.09
N HIS A 192 7.22 -8.76 -14.48
CA HIS A 192 8.53 -8.89 -13.86
C HIS A 192 8.41 -9.17 -12.35
N ALA A 193 7.26 -8.91 -11.73
CA ALA A 193 7.04 -9.10 -10.31
C ALA A 193 5.65 -9.72 -10.02
N THR A 194 5.51 -10.32 -8.85
CA THR A 194 4.23 -10.69 -8.26
C THR A 194 3.73 -9.59 -7.32
N ILE A 195 2.45 -9.61 -6.97
CA ILE A 195 1.84 -8.63 -6.05
C ILE A 195 2.53 -8.63 -4.68
N ALA A 196 2.93 -9.81 -4.18
CA ALA A 196 3.63 -9.95 -2.91
C ALA A 196 5.01 -9.26 -2.92
N ASP A 197 5.68 -9.25 -4.08
CA ASP A 197 7.03 -8.66 -4.21
C ASP A 197 7.02 -7.12 -4.16
N VAL A 198 5.88 -6.49 -4.43
CA VAL A 198 5.79 -5.04 -4.66
C VAL A 198 4.87 -4.31 -3.69
N LEU A 199 4.04 -5.04 -2.95
CA LEU A 199 3.21 -4.47 -1.90
C LEU A 199 4.08 -4.11 -0.70
N VAL A 200 3.96 -2.87 -0.23
CA VAL A 200 4.71 -2.36 0.92
C VAL A 200 3.73 -2.02 2.04
N THR A 201 3.90 -2.61 3.21
CA THR A 201 3.16 -2.25 4.41
C THR A 201 3.77 -1.03 5.09
N ILE A 202 2.93 -0.21 5.74
CA ILE A 202 3.39 0.98 6.45
C ILE A 202 3.29 0.74 7.96
N ASP A 203 4.43 0.65 8.65
CA ASP A 203 4.47 0.26 10.08
C ASP A 203 3.60 1.16 10.99
N SER A 204 3.60 2.47 10.72
CA SER A 204 2.80 3.45 11.48
C SER A 204 1.30 3.41 11.13
N LEU A 205 0.91 2.65 10.11
CA LEU A 205 -0.45 2.53 9.59
C LEU A 205 -0.71 1.06 9.22
N PRO A 206 -0.97 0.17 10.19
CA PRO A 206 -0.98 -1.28 9.98
C PRO A 206 -2.07 -1.78 9.00
N ASN A 207 -3.11 -0.99 8.76
CA ASN A 207 -4.16 -1.31 7.79
C ASN A 207 -3.95 -0.65 6.42
N LEU A 208 -2.80 0.00 6.20
CA LEU A 208 -2.44 0.62 4.93
C LEU A 208 -1.32 -0.18 4.25
N ALA A 209 -1.58 -0.56 3.02
CA ALA A 209 -0.54 -1.00 2.10
C ALA A 209 -0.41 0.00 0.96
N LEU A 210 0.81 0.15 0.45
CA LEU A 210 1.15 0.93 -0.72
C LEU A 210 1.60 -0.01 -1.83
N LEU A 211 1.05 0.18 -3.03
CA LEU A 211 1.62 -0.29 -4.28
C LEU A 211 2.29 0.92 -4.97
N PRO A 212 3.64 1.02 -4.91
CA PRO A 212 4.36 2.08 -5.61
C PRO A 212 4.15 1.98 -7.12
N SER A 213 4.48 3.05 -7.84
CA SER A 213 4.42 3.05 -9.31
C SER A 213 5.38 2.03 -9.93
N GLY A 214 6.54 1.80 -9.32
CA GLY A 214 7.61 1.03 -9.95
C GLY A 214 8.46 1.89 -10.86
N THR A 215 9.39 1.23 -11.55
CA THR A 215 10.31 1.85 -12.50
C THR A 215 9.56 2.50 -13.65
N SER A 216 9.81 3.78 -13.95
CA SER A 216 9.05 4.52 -14.96
C SER A 216 9.29 3.94 -16.38
N PRO A 217 8.26 3.37 -17.03
CA PRO A 217 8.34 2.88 -18.39
C PRO A 217 8.05 4.01 -19.38
N VAL A 218 8.68 3.92 -20.56
CA VAL A 218 8.52 4.90 -21.65
C VAL A 218 7.07 4.96 -22.19
N ASN A 219 6.25 3.90 -21.97
CA ASN A 219 4.90 3.73 -22.54
C ASN A 219 3.81 3.47 -21.47
N SER A 220 3.59 4.38 -20.51
CA SER A 220 2.59 4.18 -19.42
C SER A 220 1.16 3.91 -19.90
N SER A 221 0.69 4.63 -20.93
CA SER A 221 -0.68 4.49 -21.44
C SER A 221 -0.97 3.12 -22.02
N GLU A 222 0.01 2.55 -22.72
CA GLU A 222 -0.08 1.21 -23.31
C GLU A 222 -0.19 0.16 -22.21
N LEU A 223 0.65 0.25 -21.17
CA LEU A 223 0.62 -0.67 -20.04
C LEU A 223 -0.71 -0.65 -19.28
N LEU A 224 -1.28 0.54 -19.06
CA LEU A 224 -2.57 0.71 -18.39
C LEU A 224 -3.74 0.20 -19.25
N SER A 225 -3.57 0.15 -20.58
CA SER A 225 -4.58 -0.40 -21.50
C SER A 225 -4.57 -1.92 -21.61
N LEU A 226 -3.56 -2.59 -21.04
CA LEU A 226 -3.45 -4.04 -21.11
C LEU A 226 -4.57 -4.70 -20.30
N THR A 227 -5.09 -5.82 -20.82
CA THR A 227 -6.02 -6.73 -20.09
C THR A 227 -5.47 -7.13 -18.70
N ARG A 228 -4.16 -7.09 -18.55
CA ARG A 228 -3.46 -7.37 -17.30
C ARG A 228 -3.74 -6.34 -16.21
N PHE A 229 -3.89 -5.05 -16.54
CA PHE A 229 -4.26 -4.04 -15.55
C PHE A 229 -5.63 -4.36 -14.95
N LYS A 230 -6.60 -4.75 -15.79
CA LYS A 230 -7.92 -5.22 -15.34
C LYS A 230 -7.81 -6.42 -14.39
N ALA A 231 -7.03 -7.44 -14.74
CA ALA A 231 -6.85 -8.61 -13.88
C ALA A 231 -6.20 -8.28 -12.54
N ILE A 232 -5.19 -7.38 -12.53
CA ILE A 232 -4.56 -6.89 -11.30
C ILE A 232 -5.60 -6.11 -10.47
N HIS A 233 -6.36 -5.21 -11.10
CA HIS A 233 -7.41 -4.46 -10.44
C HIS A 233 -8.44 -5.37 -9.76
N GLU A 234 -9.01 -6.34 -10.48
CA GLU A 234 -10.00 -7.29 -9.93
C GLU A 234 -9.43 -8.09 -8.75
N LEU A 235 -8.16 -8.49 -8.84
CA LEU A 235 -7.49 -9.21 -7.77
C LEU A 235 -7.29 -8.32 -6.52
N LEU A 236 -6.88 -7.07 -6.70
CA LEU A 236 -6.67 -6.12 -5.60
C LEU A 236 -7.98 -5.69 -4.95
N THR A 237 -9.03 -5.39 -5.72
CA THR A 237 -10.34 -5.03 -5.17
C THR A 237 -11.01 -6.18 -4.41
N SER A 238 -10.67 -7.44 -4.72
CA SER A 238 -11.15 -8.58 -3.94
C SER A 238 -10.50 -8.72 -2.55
N GLN A 239 -9.31 -8.14 -2.36
CA GLN A 239 -8.48 -8.35 -1.16
C GLN A 239 -8.53 -7.19 -0.17
N PHE A 240 -8.91 -6.00 -0.62
CA PHE A 240 -8.93 -4.79 0.19
C PHE A 240 -10.34 -4.25 0.37
N ASP A 241 -10.60 -3.59 1.49
CA ASP A 241 -11.91 -2.96 1.73
C ASP A 241 -12.01 -1.60 1.03
N VAL A 242 -10.87 -0.97 0.75
CA VAL A 242 -10.74 0.33 0.08
C VAL A 242 -9.50 0.27 -0.82
N VAL A 243 -9.66 0.58 -2.10
CA VAL A 243 -8.56 0.75 -3.06
C VAL A 243 -8.61 2.17 -3.60
N ILE A 244 -7.55 2.95 -3.39
CA ILE A 244 -7.45 4.33 -3.83
C ILE A 244 -6.30 4.45 -4.83
N TYR A 245 -6.60 5.03 -6.00
CA TYR A 245 -5.62 5.27 -7.05
C TYR A 245 -5.24 6.75 -7.06
N ASP A 246 -3.93 7.02 -6.93
CA ASP A 246 -3.34 8.30 -7.30
C ASP A 246 -3.09 8.30 -8.81
N THR A 247 -3.71 9.23 -9.52
CA THR A 247 -3.64 9.28 -11.00
C THR A 247 -2.86 10.53 -11.44
N PRO A 248 -2.27 10.54 -12.64
CA PRO A 248 -1.74 11.78 -13.19
C PRO A 248 -2.86 12.80 -13.42
N ASP A 249 -2.50 14.07 -13.51
CA ASP A 249 -3.48 15.12 -13.82
C ASP A 249 -4.04 14.92 -15.24
N ILE A 250 -5.37 15.01 -15.37
CA ILE A 250 -6.07 14.58 -16.59
C ILE A 250 -5.74 15.45 -17.82
N GLN A 251 -5.30 16.70 -17.61
CA GLN A 251 -4.84 17.57 -18.70
C GLN A 251 -3.43 17.23 -19.19
N GLU A 252 -2.63 16.49 -18.42
CA GLU A 252 -1.27 16.12 -18.82
C GLU A 252 -1.27 14.86 -19.71
N THR A 253 -2.15 13.89 -19.44
CA THR A 253 -2.15 12.59 -20.10
C THR A 253 -3.50 11.89 -19.98
N THR A 254 -3.80 10.99 -20.91
CA THR A 254 -4.99 10.13 -20.89
C THR A 254 -4.89 8.96 -19.89
N ASP A 255 -3.73 8.77 -19.25
CA ASP A 255 -3.51 7.67 -18.28
C ASP A 255 -4.54 7.68 -17.14
N ALA A 256 -4.95 8.87 -16.68
CA ALA A 256 -5.98 9.01 -15.66
C ALA A 256 -7.33 8.44 -16.10
N LEU A 257 -7.72 8.64 -17.36
CA LEU A 257 -8.96 8.08 -17.91
C LEU A 257 -8.91 6.56 -17.95
N MET A 258 -7.77 5.97 -18.30
CA MET A 258 -7.59 4.53 -18.32
C MET A 258 -7.74 3.92 -16.93
N VAL A 259 -7.11 4.53 -15.91
CA VAL A 259 -7.26 4.08 -14.52
C VAL A 259 -8.71 4.23 -14.06
N CYS A 260 -9.34 5.37 -14.34
CA CYS A 260 -10.73 5.64 -13.96
C CYS A 260 -11.72 4.67 -14.59
N HIS A 261 -11.48 4.22 -15.82
CA HIS A 261 -12.36 3.27 -16.52
C HIS A 261 -12.47 1.92 -15.78
N HIS A 262 -11.45 1.57 -14.99
CA HIS A 262 -11.47 0.35 -14.17
C HIS A 262 -11.97 0.59 -12.74
N CYS A 263 -12.02 1.84 -12.27
CA CYS A 263 -12.48 2.15 -10.92
C CYS A 263 -14.00 2.26 -10.86
N ASP A 264 -14.58 2.03 -9.68
CA ASP A 264 -16.02 2.21 -9.48
C ASP A 264 -16.41 3.68 -9.55
N PHE A 265 -15.54 4.54 -8.99
CA PHE A 265 -15.76 5.97 -8.91
C PHE A 265 -14.50 6.76 -9.18
N ALA A 266 -14.69 8.00 -9.65
CA ALA A 266 -13.68 9.04 -9.65
C ALA A 266 -14.07 10.20 -8.72
N LEU A 267 -13.09 10.77 -8.03
CA LEU A 267 -13.23 12.01 -7.27
C LEU A 267 -12.36 13.10 -7.92
N LEU A 268 -13.00 14.20 -8.31
CA LEU A 268 -12.28 15.34 -8.90
C LEU A 268 -11.66 16.22 -7.82
N LEU A 269 -10.36 16.51 -7.95
CA LEU A 269 -9.69 17.52 -7.13
C LEU A 269 -9.59 18.84 -7.90
N VAL A 270 -10.18 19.87 -7.31
CA VAL A 270 -10.22 21.22 -7.85
C VAL A 270 -9.39 22.11 -6.95
N LEU A 271 -8.29 22.64 -7.47
CA LEU A 271 -7.47 23.64 -6.77
C LEU A 271 -8.13 25.01 -6.87
N LYS A 272 -8.37 25.64 -5.73
CA LYS A 272 -8.84 27.02 -5.61
C LYS A 272 -7.85 27.96 -6.28
N HIS A 273 -8.36 28.98 -6.96
CA HIS A 273 -7.58 29.99 -7.68
C HIS A 273 -6.67 29.47 -8.82
N ARG A 274 -6.55 28.15 -9.03
CA ARG A 274 -5.75 27.55 -10.10
C ARG A 274 -6.60 26.83 -11.14
N SER A 275 -7.62 26.08 -10.71
CA SER A 275 -8.50 25.35 -11.64
C SER A 275 -9.58 26.28 -12.18
N ARG A 276 -9.62 26.47 -13.49
CA ARG A 276 -10.67 27.27 -14.13
C ARG A 276 -11.96 26.45 -14.18
N LEU A 277 -13.11 27.06 -13.88
CA LEU A 277 -14.41 26.37 -13.96
C LEU A 277 -14.69 25.75 -15.33
N ALA A 278 -14.23 26.40 -16.41
CA ALA A 278 -14.35 25.86 -17.78
C ALA A 278 -13.59 24.54 -17.94
N ASP A 279 -12.38 24.43 -17.35
CA ASP A 279 -11.57 23.22 -17.41
C ASP A 279 -12.19 22.10 -16.58
N VAL A 280 -12.65 22.41 -15.36
CA VAL A 280 -13.36 21.47 -14.50
C VAL A 280 -14.61 20.92 -15.21
N SER A 281 -15.38 21.80 -15.87
CA SER A 281 -16.58 21.39 -16.61
C SER A 281 -16.25 20.52 -17.82
N ALA A 282 -15.18 20.84 -18.55
CA ALA A 282 -14.71 20.06 -19.69
C ALA A 282 -14.23 18.67 -19.26
N VAL A 283 -13.47 18.57 -18.16
CA VAL A 283 -13.03 17.30 -17.58
C VAL A 283 -14.21 16.46 -17.10
N ASN A 284 -15.14 17.07 -16.35
CA ASN A 284 -16.34 16.40 -15.89
C ASN A 284 -17.11 15.81 -17.09
N LYS A 285 -17.32 16.62 -18.13
CA LYS A 285 -17.97 16.17 -19.37
C LYS A 285 -17.21 15.02 -20.03
N GLN A 286 -15.90 15.15 -20.19
CA GLN A 286 -15.05 14.12 -20.81
C GLN A 286 -15.17 12.78 -20.07
N MET A 287 -15.09 12.80 -18.74
CA MET A 287 -15.18 11.59 -17.93
C MET A 287 -16.57 10.97 -18.00
N THR A 288 -17.64 11.77 -17.92
CA THR A 288 -19.01 11.26 -18.06
C THR A 288 -19.30 10.69 -19.45
N ASP A 289 -18.77 11.33 -20.51
CA ASP A 289 -18.93 10.85 -21.89
C ASP A 289 -18.21 9.50 -22.11
N ASN A 290 -17.17 9.20 -21.32
CA ASN A 290 -16.47 7.91 -21.30
C ASN A 290 -17.05 6.89 -20.30
N GLY A 291 -18.22 7.19 -19.71
CA GLY A 291 -18.92 6.29 -18.79
C GLY A 291 -18.30 6.19 -17.40
N ILE A 292 -17.41 7.10 -17.02
CA ILE A 292 -16.80 7.12 -15.69
C ILE A 292 -17.77 7.78 -14.70
N ALA A 293 -18.08 7.08 -13.60
CA ALA A 293 -18.94 7.60 -12.55
C ALA A 293 -18.16 8.53 -11.62
N ILE A 294 -18.54 9.82 -11.57
CA ILE A 294 -17.92 10.80 -10.68
C ILE A 294 -18.72 10.87 -9.38
N ILE A 295 -18.12 10.50 -8.25
CA ILE A 295 -18.79 10.52 -6.93
C ILE A 295 -18.88 11.94 -6.33
N GLY A 296 -18.05 12.85 -6.82
CA GLY A 296 -18.07 14.26 -6.45
C GLY A 296 -16.79 15.01 -6.80
N SER A 297 -16.63 16.18 -6.19
CA SER A 297 -15.43 17.01 -6.29
C SER A 297 -15.04 17.59 -4.94
N VAL A 298 -13.74 17.80 -4.72
CA VAL A 298 -13.20 18.47 -3.53
C VAL A 298 -12.44 19.73 -3.97
N LEU A 299 -12.71 20.85 -3.31
CA LEU A 299 -11.98 22.09 -3.49
C LEU A 299 -10.81 22.16 -2.50
N ILE A 300 -9.58 22.33 -3.00
CA ILE A 300 -8.35 22.44 -2.20
C ILE A 300 -7.78 23.85 -2.35
N ASP A 301 -7.54 24.56 -1.25
CA ASP A 301 -6.97 25.92 -1.24
C ASP A 301 -5.43 25.88 -1.24
N SER A 302 -4.87 25.20 -0.25
CA SER A 302 -3.46 24.84 -0.11
C SER A 302 -3.34 23.76 0.96
N LEU A 303 -2.50 22.74 0.74
CA LEU A 303 -2.15 21.74 1.76
C LEU A 303 -0.95 22.19 2.59
#